data_AF-A0A521X0C6-F1
#
_entry.id   AF-A0A521X0C6-F1
#
_cell.length_a   1.000
_cell.length_b   1.000
_cell.length_c   1.000
_cell.angle_alpha   90.00
_cell.angle_beta   90.00
_cell.angle_gamma   90.00
#
_symmetry.space_group_name_H-M   'P 1'
#
loop_
_entity.id
_entity.type
_entity.pdbx_description
1 polymer ?
#
loop_
_entity_poly.entity_id
_entity_poly.type
_entity_poly.pdbx_seq_one_letter_code
_entity_poly.pdbx_strand_id
1 'polypeptide(L)'
;MLLKFKTNPLLISTLFFLGYTSILHADECGVLRYLVNKSNGITISGNTCKTADDIALGSEFNLMPGARLWFKSQRSADTQGICQNRSPNPIRISVNSDQPPWIKPSDLANCSPWTNNKMNCDDGKDGLNALSCVITTLNSDPHPKGLEQRTTSVRMRSLQIQGDPNKDEPSQSNAEADKEKVISAMQPDISLCRALNETDTHIKLTWLVDTNGHVNTVIPAADEYDEQNDADKLVIDCFTAVIKDFSYPQSSQAVWLSNQF
;
A
#
# COMPACT_ATOMS: atom_id res chain seq x y z
N MET A 1 2.75 -0.55 -94.11
CA MET A 1 1.33 -0.45 -93.70
C MET A 1 1.33 -0.06 -92.23
N LEU A 2 1.00 1.20 -91.92
CA LEU A 2 1.11 1.82 -90.60
C LEU A 2 -0.18 1.60 -89.80
N LEU A 3 -0.10 0.89 -88.67
CA LEU A 3 -1.19 0.76 -87.70
C LEU A 3 -0.99 1.78 -86.58
N LYS A 4 -1.83 2.82 -86.55
CA LYS A 4 -1.93 3.78 -85.44
C LYS A 4 -2.82 3.19 -84.34
N PHE A 5 -2.25 2.92 -83.17
CA PHE A 5 -3.02 2.61 -81.96
C PHE A 5 -3.39 3.91 -81.23
N LYS A 6 -4.68 4.05 -80.94
CA LYS A 6 -5.30 5.20 -80.26
C LYS A 6 -5.35 4.89 -78.76
N THR A 7 -4.55 5.57 -77.96
CA THR A 7 -4.51 5.48 -76.50
C THR A 7 -5.68 6.26 -75.88
N ASN A 8 -6.53 5.58 -75.11
CA ASN A 8 -7.50 6.20 -74.21
C ASN A 8 -6.91 6.24 -72.80
N PRO A 9 -6.88 7.40 -72.11
CA PRO A 9 -6.47 7.45 -70.71
C PRO A 9 -7.64 7.02 -69.82
N LEU A 10 -7.51 5.85 -69.19
CA LEU A 10 -8.44 5.40 -68.16
C LEU A 10 -7.97 5.99 -66.82
N LEU A 11 -8.68 7.02 -66.36
CA LEU A 11 -8.51 7.66 -65.05
C LEU A 11 -8.91 6.65 -63.95
N ILE A 12 -7.95 5.90 -63.42
CA ILE A 12 -8.14 5.08 -62.22
C ILE A 12 -7.94 6.00 -61.01
N SER A 13 -9.05 6.49 -60.47
CA SER A 13 -9.10 7.21 -59.20
C SER A 13 -8.93 6.19 -58.06
N THR A 14 -7.68 5.90 -57.69
CA THR A 14 -7.33 5.14 -56.49
C THR A 14 -7.69 5.97 -55.26
N LEU A 15 -8.90 5.77 -54.73
CA LEU A 15 -9.24 6.16 -53.36
C LEU A 15 -8.34 5.35 -52.41
N PHE A 16 -7.22 5.95 -52.00
CA PHE A 16 -6.49 5.52 -50.81
C PHE A 16 -7.37 5.81 -49.60
N PHE A 17 -8.25 4.86 -49.24
CA PHE A 17 -8.78 4.78 -47.89
C PHE A 17 -7.60 4.42 -46.98
N LEU A 18 -6.89 5.44 -46.50
CA LEU A 18 -6.07 5.38 -45.30
C LEU A 18 -7.00 5.11 -44.13
N GLY A 19 -7.35 3.84 -43.96
CA GLY A 19 -7.99 3.33 -42.76
C GLY A 19 -7.01 3.52 -41.62
N TYR A 20 -7.11 4.64 -40.91
CA TYR A 20 -6.61 4.76 -39.55
C TYR A 20 -7.40 3.77 -38.71
N THR A 21 -6.92 2.52 -38.65
CA THR A 21 -7.29 1.63 -37.57
C THR A 21 -6.73 2.25 -36.31
N SER A 22 -7.56 2.99 -35.59
CA SER A 22 -7.30 3.30 -34.19
C SER A 22 -7.16 1.96 -33.50
N ILE A 23 -5.91 1.53 -33.27
CA ILE A 23 -5.62 0.44 -32.36
C ILE A 23 -6.03 0.99 -31.00
N LEU A 24 -7.28 0.73 -30.62
CA LEU A 24 -7.73 0.84 -29.25
C LEU A 24 -6.92 -0.24 -28.53
N HIS A 25 -5.71 0.11 -28.09
CA HIS A 25 -5.10 -0.57 -26.97
C HIS A 25 -6.14 -0.45 -25.86
N ALA A 26 -6.86 -1.53 -25.60
CA ALA A 26 -7.64 -1.64 -24.40
C ALA A 26 -6.60 -1.58 -23.27
N ASP A 27 -6.35 -0.38 -22.77
CA ASP A 27 -5.47 -0.14 -21.64
C ASP A 27 -5.98 -1.01 -20.49
N GLU A 28 -5.25 -2.09 -20.19
CA GLU A 28 -5.58 -2.98 -19.08
C GLU A 28 -5.28 -2.25 -17.77
N CYS A 29 -6.25 -1.43 -17.38
CA CYS A 29 -6.20 -0.67 -16.15
C CYS A 29 -6.63 -1.47 -14.94
N GLY A 30 -6.05 -1.13 -13.80
CA GLY A 30 -6.40 -1.75 -12.52
C GLY A 30 -5.81 -3.16 -12.36
N VAL A 31 -4.63 -3.44 -12.93
CA VAL A 31 -3.90 -4.67 -12.57
C VAL A 31 -3.50 -4.62 -11.09
N LEU A 32 -2.97 -3.47 -10.69
CA LEU A 32 -2.63 -3.13 -9.32
C LEU A 32 -3.32 -1.83 -8.91
N ARG A 33 -3.47 -1.65 -7.61
CA ARG A 33 -3.77 -0.38 -6.97
C ARG A 33 -2.57 0.05 -6.14
N TYR A 34 -1.98 1.19 -6.48
CA TYR A 34 -0.96 1.87 -5.70
C TYR A 34 -1.59 2.43 -4.40
N LEU A 35 -0.95 2.16 -3.27
CA LEU A 35 -1.39 2.66 -1.97
C LEU A 35 -0.58 3.90 -1.62
N VAL A 36 -0.98 5.04 -2.18
CA VAL A 36 -0.25 6.32 -2.06
C VAL A 36 0.03 6.71 -0.62
N ASN A 37 -0.96 6.54 0.27
CA ASN A 37 -0.81 6.93 1.68
C ASN A 37 0.25 6.10 2.40
N LYS A 38 0.44 4.83 2.04
CA LYS A 38 1.41 3.93 2.67
C LYS A 38 2.80 3.99 2.04
N SER A 39 2.88 4.54 0.84
CA SER A 39 4.08 4.53 0.03
C SER A 39 4.83 5.86 0.13
N ASN A 40 6.16 5.83 0.08
CA ASN A 40 6.98 7.04 0.12
C ASN A 40 8.08 6.97 -0.94
N GLY A 41 8.45 8.14 -1.49
CA GLY A 41 9.55 8.23 -2.47
C GLY A 41 9.28 7.52 -3.80
N ILE A 42 8.01 7.38 -4.18
CA ILE A 42 7.59 6.71 -5.43
C ILE A 42 7.22 7.75 -6.48
N THR A 43 7.73 7.56 -7.68
CA THR A 43 7.23 8.24 -8.89
C THR A 43 6.71 7.19 -9.87
N ILE A 44 5.63 7.48 -10.58
CA ILE A 44 4.97 6.55 -11.49
C ILE A 44 5.05 7.11 -12.90
N SER A 45 5.51 6.31 -13.85
CA SER A 45 5.58 6.64 -15.27
C SER A 45 4.86 5.60 -16.12
N GLY A 46 4.37 6.01 -17.29
CA GLY A 46 3.71 5.09 -18.24
C GLY A 46 2.32 4.61 -17.81
N ASN A 47 1.75 5.14 -16.73
CA ASN A 47 0.40 4.78 -16.29
C ASN A 47 -0.67 5.46 -17.13
N THR A 48 -1.47 4.69 -17.86
CA THR A 48 -2.54 5.18 -18.74
C THR A 48 -3.90 5.25 -18.03
N CYS A 49 -3.99 4.85 -16.76
CA CYS A 49 -5.24 4.87 -16.02
C CYS A 49 -5.71 6.26 -15.66
N LYS A 50 -7.04 6.45 -15.66
CA LYS A 50 -7.70 7.73 -15.31
C LYS A 50 -7.58 8.05 -13.84
N THR A 51 -7.60 7.01 -13.01
CA THR A 51 -7.47 7.03 -11.56
C THR A 51 -6.00 6.94 -11.21
N ALA A 52 -5.50 7.91 -10.43
CA ALA A 52 -4.08 7.99 -10.09
C ALA A 52 -3.56 6.77 -9.30
N ASP A 53 -4.44 6.13 -8.53
CA ASP A 53 -4.10 4.93 -7.75
C ASP A 53 -4.13 3.65 -8.60
N ASP A 54 -4.82 3.61 -9.73
CA ASP A 54 -4.92 2.41 -10.54
C ASP A 54 -3.74 2.33 -11.48
N ILE A 55 -3.16 1.14 -11.61
CA ILE A 55 -1.90 0.96 -12.33
C ILE A 55 -2.15 0.03 -13.51
N ALA A 56 -1.84 0.55 -14.70
CA ALA A 56 -1.91 -0.18 -15.95
C ALA A 56 -0.75 -1.17 -16.12
N LEU A 57 -0.98 -2.24 -16.88
CA LEU A 57 0.09 -3.08 -17.39
C LEU A 57 1.07 -2.23 -18.22
N GLY A 58 2.38 -2.41 -18.00
CA GLY A 58 3.44 -1.62 -18.62
C GLY A 58 3.83 -0.35 -17.86
N SER A 59 3.12 0.00 -16.78
CA SER A 59 3.53 1.12 -15.90
C SER A 59 4.85 0.81 -15.19
N GLU A 60 5.60 1.85 -14.86
CA GLU A 60 6.83 1.75 -14.08
C GLU A 60 6.73 2.56 -12.79
N PHE A 61 7.11 1.93 -11.68
CA PHE A 61 7.41 2.60 -10.43
C PHE A 61 8.90 2.89 -10.37
N ASN A 62 9.26 4.13 -10.12
CA ASN A 62 10.63 4.54 -9.83
C ASN A 62 10.74 4.85 -8.32
N LEU A 63 11.45 3.98 -7.62
CA LEU A 63 11.66 3.99 -6.17
C LEU A 63 12.94 4.75 -5.88
N MET A 64 12.84 5.93 -5.25
CA MET A 64 14.00 6.68 -4.77
C MET A 64 14.78 5.90 -3.69
N PRO A 65 16.03 6.28 -3.36
CA PRO A 65 16.75 5.67 -2.23
C PRO A 65 15.92 5.72 -0.94
N GLY A 66 15.79 4.60 -0.25
CA GLY A 66 14.94 4.49 0.96
C GLY A 66 13.43 4.49 0.72
N ALA A 67 12.98 4.50 -0.54
CA ALA A 67 11.56 4.48 -0.88
C ALA A 67 10.89 3.15 -0.58
N ARG A 68 9.61 3.22 -0.23
CA ARG A 68 8.72 2.08 0.01
C ARG A 68 7.52 2.15 -0.89
N LEU A 69 7.29 1.08 -1.63
CA LEU A 69 6.14 0.90 -2.50
C LEU A 69 5.16 -0.08 -1.86
N TRP A 70 3.94 0.36 -1.62
CA TRP A 70 2.81 -0.50 -1.27
C TRP A 70 1.83 -0.56 -2.43
N PHE A 71 1.36 -1.77 -2.71
CA PHE A 71 0.39 -2.01 -3.77
C PHE A 71 -0.54 -3.15 -3.39
N LYS A 72 -1.75 -3.13 -3.96
CA LYS A 72 -2.78 -4.13 -3.75
C LYS A 72 -3.27 -4.68 -5.09
N SER A 73 -3.58 -5.97 -5.15
CA SER A 73 -4.22 -6.52 -6.34
C SER A 73 -5.68 -6.04 -6.42
N GLN A 74 -6.16 -5.70 -7.61
CA GLN A 74 -7.60 -5.49 -7.80
C GLN A 74 -8.35 -6.78 -8.11
N ARG A 75 -7.67 -7.75 -8.73
CA ARG A 75 -8.28 -9.05 -9.07
C ARG A 75 -8.37 -9.98 -7.86
N SER A 76 -7.47 -9.83 -6.89
CA SER A 76 -7.52 -10.50 -5.59
C SER A 76 -7.58 -9.45 -4.50
N ALA A 77 -8.78 -9.13 -4.02
CA ALA A 77 -9.01 -8.08 -3.04
C ALA A 77 -8.28 -8.30 -1.70
N ASP A 78 -7.70 -9.48 -1.49
CA ASP A 78 -6.98 -9.84 -0.29
C ASP A 78 -5.47 -9.89 -0.50
N THR A 79 -4.95 -9.74 -1.72
CA THR A 79 -3.51 -9.82 -1.96
C THR A 79 -2.86 -8.44 -2.01
N GLN A 80 -1.84 -8.24 -1.19
CA GLN A 80 -1.09 -6.99 -1.06
C GLN A 80 0.41 -7.27 -1.15
N GLY A 81 1.18 -6.29 -1.61
CA GLY A 81 2.63 -6.35 -1.62
C GLY A 81 3.29 -5.07 -1.14
N ILE A 82 4.51 -5.24 -0.67
CA ILE A 82 5.42 -4.18 -0.24
C ILE A 82 6.78 -4.40 -0.89
N CYS A 83 7.40 -3.33 -1.37
CA CYS A 83 8.80 -3.32 -1.81
C CYS A 83 9.54 -2.17 -1.11
N GLN A 84 10.81 -2.39 -0.76
CA GLN A 84 11.69 -1.40 -0.16
C GLN A 84 12.98 -1.30 -0.96
N ASN A 85 13.28 -0.09 -1.44
CA ASN A 85 14.59 0.23 -1.99
C ASN A 85 15.54 0.54 -0.83
N ARG A 86 16.61 -0.27 -0.72
CA ARG A 86 17.72 -0.10 0.23
C ARG A 86 19.02 0.35 -0.45
N SER A 87 19.03 0.44 -1.78
CA SER A 87 20.15 0.95 -2.54
C SER A 87 20.29 2.47 -2.36
N PRO A 88 21.52 3.02 -2.45
CA PRO A 88 21.72 4.46 -2.58
C PRO A 88 21.24 5.03 -3.92
N ASN A 89 20.82 4.19 -4.86
CA ASN A 89 20.36 4.59 -6.19
C ASN A 89 18.86 4.35 -6.37
N PRO A 90 18.18 5.13 -7.24
CA PRO A 90 16.82 4.83 -7.64
C PRO A 90 16.69 3.46 -8.33
N ILE A 91 15.60 2.75 -8.09
CA ILE A 91 15.32 1.44 -8.67
C ILE A 91 13.99 1.49 -9.41
N ARG A 92 13.97 1.04 -10.67
CA ARG A 92 12.75 0.91 -11.46
C ARG A 92 12.13 -0.48 -11.34
N ILE A 93 10.83 -0.52 -11.13
CA ILE A 93 10.01 -1.72 -11.07
C ILE A 93 8.88 -1.57 -12.09
N SER A 94 8.82 -2.48 -13.06
CA SER A 94 7.77 -2.53 -14.07
C SER A 94 6.60 -3.40 -13.61
N VAL A 95 5.38 -3.04 -13.98
CA VAL A 95 4.20 -3.91 -13.91
C VAL A 95 4.10 -4.67 -15.22
N ASN A 96 4.51 -5.93 -15.24
CA ASN A 96 4.73 -6.69 -16.47
C ASN A 96 3.80 -7.91 -16.61
N SER A 97 2.90 -8.13 -15.66
CA SER A 97 1.96 -9.24 -15.66
C SER A 97 0.64 -8.83 -15.01
N ASP A 98 -0.47 -9.33 -15.55
CA ASP A 98 -1.81 -9.20 -14.95
C ASP A 98 -2.07 -10.25 -13.84
N GLN A 99 -1.13 -11.19 -13.68
CA GLN A 99 -1.11 -12.23 -12.65
C GLN A 99 0.10 -12.08 -11.72
N PRO A 100 0.01 -12.52 -10.45
CA PRO A 100 1.16 -12.53 -9.56
C PRO A 100 2.30 -13.44 -10.08
N PRO A 101 3.57 -13.07 -9.89
CA PRO A 101 4.03 -11.77 -9.39
C PRO A 101 3.88 -10.69 -10.48
N TRP A 102 3.11 -9.64 -10.18
CA TRP A 102 2.76 -8.59 -11.15
C TRP A 102 3.93 -7.69 -11.55
N ILE A 103 4.96 -7.65 -10.69
CA ILE A 103 6.04 -6.70 -10.77
C ILE A 103 7.37 -7.37 -11.05
N LYS A 104 8.23 -6.68 -11.80
CA LYS A 104 9.59 -7.10 -12.11
C LYS A 104 10.55 -5.90 -12.08
N PRO A 105 11.70 -5.99 -11.40
CA PRO A 105 12.73 -4.96 -11.45
C PRO A 105 13.28 -4.82 -12.87
N SER A 106 13.35 -3.59 -13.37
CA SER A 106 13.80 -3.31 -14.74
C SER A 106 15.34 -3.23 -14.84
N ASP A 107 15.99 -2.73 -13.79
CA ASP A 107 17.42 -2.37 -13.83
C ASP A 107 18.34 -3.28 -13.00
N LEU A 108 17.80 -4.33 -12.38
CA LEU A 108 18.55 -5.24 -11.53
C LEU A 108 18.69 -6.60 -12.21
N ALA A 109 19.92 -7.01 -12.50
CA ALA A 109 20.20 -8.29 -13.15
C ALA A 109 20.17 -9.48 -12.19
N ASN A 110 20.47 -9.24 -10.91
CA ASN A 110 20.68 -10.28 -9.90
C ASN A 110 19.51 -10.31 -8.91
N CYS A 111 18.35 -10.76 -9.38
CA CYS A 111 17.18 -10.98 -8.52
C CYS A 111 16.98 -12.47 -8.26
N SER A 112 16.70 -12.82 -7.00
CA SER A 112 16.21 -14.15 -6.67
C SER A 112 14.87 -14.41 -7.37
N PRO A 113 14.54 -15.66 -7.74
CA PRO A 113 13.19 -15.98 -8.11
C PRO A 113 12.24 -15.72 -6.94
N TRP A 114 10.97 -15.43 -7.23
CA TRP A 114 9.93 -15.32 -6.21
C TRP A 114 9.79 -16.66 -5.47
N THR A 115 10.27 -16.70 -4.23
CA THR A 115 10.25 -17.89 -3.38
C THR A 115 9.54 -17.53 -2.09
N ASN A 116 8.53 -18.30 -1.68
CA ASN A 116 7.69 -17.99 -0.53
C ASN A 116 7.13 -16.55 -0.57
N ASN A 117 6.68 -16.13 -1.76
CA ASN A 117 6.18 -14.78 -2.04
C ASN A 117 7.18 -13.64 -1.76
N LYS A 118 8.48 -13.95 -1.75
CA LYS A 118 9.55 -12.97 -1.56
C LYS A 118 10.51 -12.95 -2.73
N MET A 119 11.00 -11.76 -3.06
CA MET A 119 12.05 -11.52 -4.03
C MET A 119 13.05 -10.52 -3.44
N ASN A 120 14.34 -10.86 -3.52
CA ASN A 120 15.44 -9.97 -3.18
C ASN A 120 16.31 -9.76 -4.42
N CYS A 121 16.86 -8.56 -4.58
CA CYS A 121 17.77 -8.25 -5.67
C CYS A 121 19.00 -7.51 -5.16
N ASP A 122 20.13 -7.79 -5.79
CA ASP A 122 21.40 -7.11 -5.52
C ASP A 122 21.70 -6.08 -6.63
N ASP A 123 22.37 -4.99 -6.27
CA ASP A 123 22.81 -3.97 -7.24
C ASP A 123 24.14 -4.31 -7.94
N GLY A 124 24.76 -5.43 -7.55
CA GLY A 124 25.98 -5.98 -8.14
C GLY A 124 27.24 -5.15 -7.93
N LYS A 125 27.14 -3.97 -7.29
CA LYS A 125 28.30 -3.09 -7.07
C LYS A 125 28.82 -3.15 -5.66
N ASP A 126 27.97 -3.18 -4.63
CA ASP A 126 28.35 -3.39 -3.23
C ASP A 126 27.12 -3.59 -2.29
N GLY A 127 25.88 -3.47 -2.80
CA GLY A 127 24.66 -3.58 -2.02
C GLY A 127 23.97 -4.93 -2.18
N LEU A 128 24.22 -5.85 -1.24
CA LEU A 128 23.34 -7.02 -1.04
C LEU A 128 21.94 -6.52 -0.64
N ASN A 129 20.89 -7.16 -1.18
CA ASN A 129 19.49 -6.81 -0.89
C ASN A 129 19.13 -5.33 -1.19
N ALA A 130 19.66 -4.79 -2.29
CA ALA A 130 19.33 -3.47 -2.83
C ALA A 130 17.82 -3.24 -2.98
N LEU A 131 17.08 -4.28 -3.35
CA LEU A 131 15.61 -4.29 -3.36
C LEU A 131 15.11 -5.54 -2.65
N SER A 132 14.19 -5.36 -1.71
CA SER A 132 13.40 -6.47 -1.14
C SER A 132 11.93 -6.24 -1.41
N CYS A 133 11.24 -7.29 -1.85
CA CYS A 133 9.80 -7.28 -2.12
C CYS A 133 9.14 -8.50 -1.50
N VAL A 134 7.96 -8.30 -0.92
CA VAL A 134 7.12 -9.36 -0.35
C VAL A 134 5.69 -9.17 -0.82
N ILE A 135 5.03 -10.26 -1.19
CA ILE A 135 3.60 -10.34 -1.48
C ILE A 135 2.96 -11.25 -0.44
N THR A 136 1.74 -10.93 0.01
CA THR A 136 0.98 -11.80 0.88
C THR A 136 -0.51 -11.74 0.56
N THR A 137 -1.22 -12.81 0.89
CA THR A 137 -2.69 -12.80 0.92
C THR A 137 -3.14 -12.58 2.35
N LEU A 138 -3.81 -11.46 2.57
CA LEU A 138 -4.39 -11.04 3.82
C LEU A 138 -5.67 -11.83 4.07
N ASN A 139 -5.67 -12.67 5.09
CA ASN A 139 -6.92 -13.19 5.65
C ASN A 139 -7.56 -12.08 6.49
N SER A 140 -7.98 -10.99 5.85
CA SER A 140 -8.65 -9.90 6.52
C SER A 140 -10.14 -10.24 6.67
N ASP A 141 -10.59 -10.45 7.91
CA ASP A 141 -12.01 -10.30 8.20
C ASP A 141 -12.45 -8.90 7.73
N PRO A 142 -13.68 -8.77 7.18
CA PRO A 142 -14.14 -7.53 6.59
C PRO A 142 -13.94 -6.38 7.59
N HIS A 143 -13.18 -5.38 7.16
CA HIS A 143 -12.97 -4.16 7.93
C HIS A 143 -14.33 -3.71 8.47
N PRO A 144 -14.42 -3.33 9.75
CA PRO A 144 -15.63 -2.73 10.27
C PRO A 144 -15.83 -1.44 9.47
N LYS A 145 -16.79 -1.46 8.54
CA LYS A 145 -17.32 -0.23 7.96
C LYS A 145 -17.60 0.69 9.13
N GLY A 146 -17.05 1.90 9.09
CA GLY A 146 -17.11 2.87 10.16
C GLY A 146 -18.49 2.87 10.81
N LEU A 147 -18.52 2.82 12.14
CA LEU A 147 -19.74 2.89 12.93
C LEU A 147 -20.64 3.98 12.34
N GLU A 148 -21.73 3.54 11.73
CA GLU A 148 -22.79 4.40 11.24
C GLU A 148 -23.20 5.32 12.40
N GLN A 149 -23.05 6.62 12.22
CA GLN A 149 -23.47 7.61 13.22
C GLN A 149 -24.98 7.46 13.44
N ARG A 150 -25.37 6.73 14.48
CA ARG A 150 -26.73 6.76 15.01
C ARG A 150 -26.96 8.10 15.69
N THR A 151 -27.27 9.12 14.90
CA THR A 151 -27.96 10.31 15.39
C THR A 151 -29.46 10.02 15.47
N THR A 152 -29.95 9.65 16.64
CA THR A 152 -31.33 9.94 17.04
C THR A 152 -31.36 10.40 18.49
N SER A 153 -31.63 11.69 18.64
CA SER A 153 -31.92 12.41 19.88
C SER A 153 -33.14 11.86 20.64
N VAL A 154 -33.09 11.87 21.98
CA VAL A 154 -33.94 12.69 22.89
C VAL A 154 -33.89 12.12 24.32
N ARG A 155 -33.71 13.07 25.24
CA ARG A 155 -33.69 13.06 26.71
C ARG A 155 -34.87 12.32 27.36
N MET A 156 -34.60 11.57 28.43
CA MET A 156 -35.53 11.41 29.57
C MET A 156 -34.77 11.72 30.86
N ARG A 157 -35.13 12.84 31.50
CA ARG A 157 -34.72 13.14 32.87
C ARG A 157 -35.44 12.15 33.78
N SER A 158 -34.72 11.20 34.36
CA SER A 158 -35.18 10.53 35.57
C SER A 158 -34.71 11.35 36.77
N LEU A 159 -35.65 12.08 37.38
CA LEU A 159 -35.58 12.37 38.80
C LEU A 159 -35.94 11.06 39.50
N GLN A 160 -35.03 10.50 40.32
CA GLN A 160 -35.37 9.77 41.56
C GLN A 160 -34.07 9.51 42.35
N ILE A 161 -33.92 10.21 43.48
CA ILE A 161 -34.03 9.71 44.87
C ILE A 161 -32.67 9.26 45.44
N GLN A 162 -32.10 10.20 46.18
CA GLN A 162 -31.36 10.06 47.42
C GLN A 162 -31.24 8.62 47.97
N GLY A 163 -30.01 8.07 47.94
CA GLY A 163 -29.61 6.94 48.78
C GLY A 163 -28.80 5.84 48.07
N ASP A 164 -27.50 6.04 47.89
CA ASP A 164 -26.42 5.10 48.30
C ASP A 164 -25.04 5.62 47.83
N PRO A 165 -24.06 5.85 48.72
CA PRO A 165 -22.70 6.22 48.34
C PRO A 165 -21.84 4.96 48.33
N ASN A 166 -21.87 4.17 47.25
CA ASN A 166 -20.80 3.25 46.86
C ASN A 166 -21.25 2.45 45.63
N LYS A 167 -20.95 2.98 44.45
CA LYS A 167 -20.75 2.23 43.20
C LYS A 167 -20.19 3.19 42.16
N ASP A 168 -18.96 3.58 42.40
CA ASP A 168 -18.09 4.03 41.32
C ASP A 168 -17.72 2.80 40.49
N GLU A 169 -18.26 2.71 39.27
CA GLU A 169 -17.46 2.40 38.08
C GLU A 169 -18.31 2.58 36.81
N PRO A 170 -18.07 3.65 36.04
CA PRO A 170 -18.57 3.76 34.68
C PRO A 170 -17.62 3.05 33.71
N SER A 171 -18.11 1.95 33.13
CA SER A 171 -17.88 1.59 31.72
C SER A 171 -16.44 1.72 31.17
N GLN A 172 -15.52 0.87 31.64
CA GLN A 172 -14.15 0.77 31.12
C GLN A 172 -14.02 -0.28 29.99
N SER A 173 -15.01 -1.17 29.81
CA SER A 173 -14.91 -2.32 28.89
C SER A 173 -15.00 -1.99 27.39
N ASN A 174 -15.60 -0.85 27.01
CA ASN A 174 -15.77 -0.53 25.59
C ASN A 174 -14.51 0.10 24.98
N ALA A 175 -13.74 0.86 25.77
CA ALA A 175 -12.54 1.54 25.29
C ALA A 175 -11.36 0.58 25.08
N GLU A 176 -11.31 -0.54 25.81
CA GLU A 176 -10.28 -1.57 25.64
C GLU A 176 -10.55 -2.40 24.39
N ALA A 177 -11.79 -2.92 24.23
CA ALA A 177 -12.20 -3.67 23.04
C ALA A 177 -11.99 -2.93 21.70
N ASP A 178 -12.06 -1.59 21.70
CA ASP A 178 -11.76 -0.77 20.53
C ASP A 178 -10.25 -0.73 20.21
N LYS A 179 -9.36 -0.84 21.20
CA LYS A 179 -7.90 -0.89 21.01
C LYS A 179 -7.46 -2.21 20.40
N GLU A 180 -7.90 -3.34 20.93
CA GLU A 180 -7.51 -4.65 20.37
C GLU A 180 -7.95 -4.77 18.92
N LYS A 181 -9.13 -4.22 18.59
CA LYS A 181 -9.65 -4.20 17.23
C LYS A 181 -8.81 -3.35 16.28
N VAL A 182 -8.38 -2.17 16.73
CA VAL A 182 -7.45 -1.30 15.97
C VAL A 182 -6.11 -2.00 15.76
N ILE A 183 -5.53 -2.59 16.82
CA ILE A 183 -4.26 -3.31 16.75
C ILE A 183 -4.37 -4.52 15.81
N SER A 184 -5.43 -5.32 15.96
CA SER A 184 -5.71 -6.49 15.12
C SER A 184 -5.85 -6.12 13.65
N ALA A 185 -6.50 -5.00 13.33
CA ALA A 185 -6.65 -4.53 11.96
C ALA A 185 -5.31 -4.12 11.30
N MET A 186 -4.31 -3.72 12.09
CA MET A 186 -2.96 -3.39 11.59
C MET A 186 -2.05 -4.63 11.41
N GLN A 187 -2.35 -5.75 12.08
CA GLN A 187 -1.51 -6.96 12.06
C GLN A 187 -1.14 -7.47 10.66
N PRO A 188 -2.06 -7.49 9.67
CA PRO A 188 -1.75 -7.72 8.26
C PRO A 188 -0.52 -6.96 7.71
N ASP A 189 -0.49 -5.65 7.93
CA ASP A 189 0.54 -4.76 7.40
C ASP A 189 1.83 -4.84 8.22
N ILE A 190 1.71 -5.01 9.54
CA ILE A 190 2.85 -5.29 10.44
C ILE A 190 3.54 -6.60 10.05
N SER A 191 2.78 -7.65 9.73
CA SER A 191 3.31 -8.94 9.29
C SER A 191 4.08 -8.80 7.96
N LEU A 192 3.60 -7.95 7.04
CA LEU A 192 4.32 -7.61 5.82
C LEU A 192 5.66 -6.92 6.12
N CYS A 193 5.68 -5.95 7.03
CA CYS A 193 6.89 -5.27 7.46
C CYS A 193 7.92 -6.24 8.09
N ARG A 194 7.47 -7.23 8.87
CA ARG A 194 8.32 -8.28 9.43
C ARG A 194 8.93 -9.16 8.34
N ALA A 195 8.09 -9.67 7.44
CA ALA A 195 8.52 -10.53 6.34
C ALA A 195 9.52 -9.83 5.39
N LEU A 196 9.35 -8.52 5.18
CA LEU A 196 10.25 -7.71 4.37
C LEU A 196 11.64 -7.59 5.00
N ASN A 197 11.71 -7.42 6.31
CA ASN A 197 12.95 -7.20 7.05
C ASN A 197 13.57 -8.47 7.67
N GLU A 198 12.91 -9.62 7.56
CA GLU A 198 13.38 -10.91 8.11
C GLU A 198 13.59 -10.86 9.62
N THR A 199 12.66 -10.21 10.33
CA THR A 199 12.74 -10.11 11.79
C THR A 199 11.52 -10.67 12.51
N ASP A 200 11.81 -11.41 13.57
CA ASP A 200 10.85 -11.85 14.58
C ASP A 200 10.98 -11.04 15.88
N THR A 201 11.78 -9.96 15.88
CA THR A 201 12.00 -9.13 17.09
C THR A 201 10.70 -8.47 17.53
N HIS A 202 10.34 -8.63 18.80
CA HIS A 202 9.20 -7.94 19.37
C HIS A 202 9.57 -6.49 19.66
N ILE A 203 8.79 -5.55 19.14
CA ILE A 203 9.07 -4.11 19.27
C ILE A 203 7.85 -3.45 19.88
N LYS A 204 8.02 -2.90 21.09
CA LYS A 204 7.00 -2.10 21.75
C LYS A 204 7.01 -0.67 21.21
N LEU A 205 5.86 -0.27 20.66
CA LEU A 205 5.61 1.07 20.15
C LEU A 205 4.49 1.72 20.96
N THR A 206 4.66 3.00 21.27
CA THR A 206 3.64 3.84 21.91
C THR A 206 3.38 5.05 21.02
N TRP A 207 2.11 5.37 20.76
CA TRP A 207 1.74 6.48 19.88
C TRP A 207 0.49 7.20 20.36
N LEU A 208 0.37 8.47 19.94
CA LEU A 208 -0.75 9.34 20.28
C LEU A 208 -1.64 9.53 19.06
N VAL A 209 -2.90 9.11 19.17
CA VAL A 209 -3.96 9.40 18.20
C VAL A 209 -4.65 10.68 18.65
N ASP A 210 -4.68 11.70 17.80
CA ASP A 210 -5.38 12.94 18.09
C ASP A 210 -6.90 12.82 17.91
N THR A 211 -7.65 13.89 18.21
CA THR A 211 -9.12 13.90 18.08
C THR A 211 -9.62 13.74 16.64
N ASN A 212 -8.76 14.00 15.65
CA ASN A 212 -9.07 13.86 14.23
C ASN A 212 -8.75 12.45 13.70
N GLY A 213 -8.17 11.58 14.53
CA GLY A 213 -7.75 10.24 14.14
C GLY A 213 -6.38 10.20 13.47
N HIS A 214 -5.54 11.23 13.65
CA HIS A 214 -4.19 11.28 13.10
C HIS A 214 -3.14 10.93 14.14
N VAL A 215 -2.02 10.33 13.68
CA VAL A 215 -0.87 10.02 14.52
C VAL A 215 0.33 10.83 14.06
N ASN A 216 0.79 11.74 14.92
CA ASN A 216 1.96 12.58 14.62
C ASN A 216 3.25 11.98 15.20
N THR A 217 3.13 11.26 16.31
CA THR A 217 4.27 10.76 17.09
C THR A 217 4.12 9.28 17.39
N VAL A 218 5.18 8.52 17.08
CA VAL A 218 5.35 7.10 17.42
C VAL A 218 6.69 7.00 18.16
N ILE A 219 6.68 6.36 19.32
CA ILE A 219 7.81 6.29 20.25
C ILE A 219 8.14 4.81 20.48
N PRO A 220 9.32 4.33 20.05
CA PRO A 220 9.80 3.01 20.45
C PRO A 220 10.19 2.98 21.92
N ALA A 221 9.95 1.85 22.58
CA ALA A 221 10.42 1.64 23.95
C ALA A 221 11.96 1.58 23.98
N ALA A 222 12.56 2.37 24.87
CA ALA A 222 14.01 2.60 24.90
C ALA A 222 14.84 1.37 25.32
N ASP A 223 14.21 0.37 25.94
CA ASP A 223 14.83 -0.87 26.40
C ASP A 223 14.88 -1.96 25.33
N GLU A 224 14.12 -1.83 24.24
CA GLU A 224 14.02 -2.83 23.17
C GLU A 224 14.66 -2.38 21.85
N TYR A 225 15.14 -1.14 21.77
CA TYR A 225 15.68 -0.55 20.54
C TYR A 225 17.15 -0.18 20.66
N ASP A 226 17.98 -0.81 19.84
CA ASP A 226 19.35 -0.33 19.59
C ASP A 226 19.33 0.64 18.39
N GLU A 227 19.48 1.94 18.67
CA GLU A 227 19.58 2.98 17.64
C GLU A 227 20.70 2.73 16.61
N GLN A 228 21.68 1.91 16.95
CA GLN A 228 22.82 1.60 16.09
C GLN A 228 22.56 0.37 15.21
N ASN A 229 21.47 -0.37 15.44
CA ASN A 229 21.08 -1.49 14.60
C ASN A 229 20.20 -1.02 13.43
N ASP A 230 20.81 -0.95 12.24
CA ASP A 230 20.11 -0.56 11.00
C ASP A 230 18.90 -1.45 10.68
N ALA A 231 18.92 -2.73 11.08
CA ALA A 231 17.80 -3.65 10.84
C ALA A 231 16.57 -3.27 11.67
N ASP A 232 16.75 -2.95 12.96
CA ASP A 232 15.65 -2.55 13.84
C ASP A 232 15.06 -1.22 13.40
N LYS A 233 15.93 -0.29 12.97
CA LYS A 233 15.50 0.99 12.42
C LYS A 233 14.59 0.82 11.19
N LEU A 234 14.97 -0.03 10.23
CA LEU A 234 14.15 -0.29 9.04
C LEU A 234 12.78 -0.87 9.38
N VAL A 235 12.71 -1.71 10.41
CA VAL A 235 11.46 -2.32 10.88
C VAL A 235 10.59 -1.29 11.59
N ILE A 236 11.17 -0.48 12.48
CA ILE A 236 10.48 0.60 13.19
C ILE A 236 9.94 1.63 12.22
N ASP A 237 10.72 2.02 11.21
CA ASP A 237 10.27 2.92 10.14
C ASP A 237 9.13 2.29 9.33
N CYS A 238 9.10 0.96 9.22
CA CYS A 238 8.00 0.23 8.60
C CYS A 238 6.72 0.27 9.45
N PHE A 239 6.82 -0.11 10.72
CA PHE A 239 5.70 -0.08 11.65
C PHE A 239 5.16 1.34 11.87
N THR A 240 6.04 2.33 11.94
CA THR A 240 5.66 3.74 12.11
C THR A 240 4.81 4.23 10.94
N ALA A 241 5.15 3.86 9.69
CA ALA A 241 4.31 4.19 8.55
C ALA A 241 2.93 3.52 8.65
N VAL A 242 2.89 2.21 8.94
CA VAL A 242 1.63 1.48 9.15
C VAL A 242 0.74 2.14 10.19
N ILE A 243 1.32 2.52 11.33
CA ILE A 243 0.61 3.22 12.41
C ILE A 243 0.12 4.59 11.95
N LYS A 244 0.95 5.39 11.29
CA LYS A 244 0.56 6.75 10.85
C LYS A 244 -0.51 6.76 9.78
N ASP A 245 -0.52 5.78 8.90
CA ASP A 245 -1.42 5.71 7.76
C ASP A 245 -2.73 4.95 8.07
N PHE A 246 -2.85 4.37 9.26
CA PHE A 246 -4.06 3.70 9.70
C PHE A 246 -5.21 4.69 9.90
N SER A 247 -6.42 4.29 9.51
CA SER A 247 -7.62 5.11 9.67
C SER A 247 -8.23 4.90 11.06
N TYR A 248 -7.80 5.69 12.04
CA TYR A 248 -8.35 5.62 13.40
C TYR A 248 -9.76 6.20 13.48
N PRO A 249 -10.64 5.63 14.34
CA PRO A 249 -11.91 6.27 14.66
C PRO A 249 -11.66 7.62 15.35
N GLN A 250 -12.46 8.62 15.00
CA GLN A 250 -12.41 9.92 15.67
C GLN A 250 -12.87 9.78 17.13
N SER A 251 -12.20 10.50 18.02
CA SER A 251 -12.45 10.49 19.45
C SER A 251 -12.65 11.91 19.97
N SER A 252 -13.41 12.06 21.05
CA SER A 252 -13.58 13.35 21.73
C SER A 252 -12.32 13.83 22.44
N GLN A 253 -11.35 12.93 22.65
CA GLN A 253 -10.07 13.20 23.30
C GLN A 253 -8.95 12.43 22.61
N ALA A 254 -7.73 12.97 22.67
CA ALA A 254 -6.55 12.26 22.18
C ALA A 254 -6.29 11.01 23.03
N VAL A 255 -5.91 9.90 22.39
CA VAL A 255 -5.76 8.59 23.02
C VAL A 255 -4.34 8.07 22.81
N TRP A 256 -3.68 7.71 23.91
CA TRP A 256 -2.44 6.96 23.87
C TRP A 256 -2.72 5.48 23.64
N LEU A 257 -2.08 4.93 22.61
CA LEU A 257 -2.08 3.51 22.30
C LEU A 257 -0.66 2.98 22.47
N SER A 258 -0.53 1.75 22.94
CA SER A 258 0.73 1.05 23.07
C SER A 258 0.50 -0.39 22.69
N ASN A 259 1.39 -0.96 21.90
CA ASN A 259 1.38 -2.39 21.60
C ASN A 259 2.79 -2.91 21.42
N GLN A 260 2.99 -4.18 21.76
CA GLN A 260 4.17 -4.93 21.37
C GLN A 260 3.81 -5.73 20.12
N PHE A 261 4.43 -5.37 19.00
CA PHE A 261 4.24 -6.05 17.74
C PHE A 261 5.16 -7.24 17.60
#